data_AF-A0A7W0V4Q8-F1
#
_entry.id   AF-A0A7W0V4Q8-F1
#
_cell.length_a   1.000
_cell.length_b   1.000
_cell.length_c   1.000
_cell.angle_alpha   90.00
_cell.angle_beta   90.00
_cell.angle_gamma   90.00
#
_symmetry.space_group_name_H-M   'P 1'
#
loop_
_entity.id
_entity.type
_entity.pdbx_description
1 polymer ?
#
loop_
_entity_poly.entity_id
_entity_poly.type
_entity_poly.pdbx_seq_one_letter_code
_entity_poly.pdbx_strand_id
1 'polypeptide(L)' 'MNRQVFLQTMIALASAAFGIVAALAWNEAIQATIRQIMGPDDSLTGLYIYAILATILAVVVLVALGRAAARVGGEAVITS' A
#
# COMPACT_ATOMS: atom_id res chain seq x y z
N MET A 1 -8.90 20.51 -24.97
CA MET A 1 -8.56 19.42 -24.04
C MET A 1 -9.77 19.13 -23.16
N ASN A 2 -10.21 17.88 -23.07
CA ASN A 2 -11.42 17.53 -22.32
C ASN A 2 -11.13 17.68 -20.81
N ARG A 3 -11.84 18.58 -20.11
CA ARG A 3 -11.54 18.91 -18.70
C ARG A 3 -11.57 17.68 -17.78
N GLN A 4 -12.41 16.70 -18.11
CA GLN A 4 -12.49 15.43 -17.39
C GLN A 4 -11.19 14.61 -17.48
N VAL A 5 -10.60 14.49 -18.68
CA VAL A 5 -9.35 13.76 -18.89
C VAL A 5 -8.20 14.45 -18.14
N PHE A 6 -8.15 15.79 -18.17
CA PHE A 6 -7.16 16.55 -17.41
C PHE A 6 -7.25 16.26 -15.90
N LEU A 7 -8.45 16.29 -15.32
CA LEU A 7 -8.66 15.99 -13.91
C LEU A 7 -8.30 14.54 -13.56
N GLN A 8 -8.69 13.56 -14.39
CA GLN A 8 -8.34 12.16 -14.19
C GLN A 8 -6.82 11.93 -14.18
N THR A 9 -6.10 12.54 -15.14
CA THR A 9 -4.63 12.46 -15.19
C THR A 9 -3.99 13.09 -13.95
N MET A 10 -4.47 14.25 -13.49
CA MET A 10 -3.96 14.89 -12.28
C MET A 10 -4.19 14.03 -11.03
N ILE A 11 -5.37 13.43 -10.90
CA ILE A 11 -5.69 12.51 -9.78
C ILE A 11 -4.80 11.28 -9.83
N ALA A 12 -4.58 10.68 -10.99
CA ALA A 12 -3.73 9.50 -11.16
C ALA A 12 -2.28 9.80 -10.77
N LEU A 13 -1.72 10.92 -11.23
CA LEU A 13 -0.37 11.36 -10.90
C LEU A 13 -0.23 11.65 -9.40
N ALA A 14 -1.18 12.38 -8.80
CA ALA A 14 -1.18 12.65 -7.37
C ALA A 14 -1.26 11.34 -6.56
N SER A 15 -2.15 10.43 -6.93
CA SER A 15 -2.30 9.13 -6.26
C SER A 15 -1.04 8.29 -6.35
N ALA A 16 -0.37 8.27 -7.50
CA ALA A 16 0.90 7.56 -7.69
C ALA A 16 2.02 8.16 -6.80
N ALA A 17 2.16 9.50 -6.80
CA ALA A 17 3.14 10.17 -5.96
C ALA A 17 2.89 9.91 -4.46
N PHE A 18 1.64 10.03 -4.01
CA PHE A 18 1.27 9.71 -2.62
C PHE A 18 1.46 8.22 -2.30
N GLY A 19 1.25 7.31 -3.26
CA GLY A 19 1.53 5.89 -3.09
C GLY A 19 3.00 5.61 -2.77
N ILE A 20 3.92 6.30 -3.45
CA ILE A 20 5.37 6.19 -3.16
C ILE A 20 5.69 6.75 -1.77
N VAL A 21 5.16 7.92 -1.43
CA VAL A 21 5.36 8.53 -0.11
C VAL A 21 4.83 7.62 1.00
N ALA A 22 3.65 7.03 0.81
CA ALA A 22 3.07 6.08 1.75
C ALA A 22 3.94 4.82 1.90
N ALA A 23 4.45 4.27 0.80
CA ALA A 23 5.34 3.10 0.83
C ALA A 23 6.61 3.37 1.64
N LEU A 24 7.24 4.53 1.45
CA LEU A 24 8.42 4.94 2.21
C LEU A 24 8.10 5.16 3.69
N ALA A 25 6.99 5.85 4.00
CA ALA A 25 6.59 6.10 5.37
C ALA A 25 6.30 4.81 6.16
N TRP A 26 5.61 3.84 5.54
CA TRP A 26 5.36 2.55 6.17
C TRP A 26 6.64 1.71 6.35
N ASN A 27 7.57 1.75 5.40
CA ASN A 27 8.89 1.13 5.58
C ASN A 27 9.60 1.66 6.83
N GLU A 28 9.74 2.99 6.93
CA GLU A 28 10.40 3.61 8.09
C GLU A 28 9.64 3.37 9.40
N ALA A 29 8.31 3.42 9.39
CA ALA A 29 7.50 3.20 10.58
C ALA A 29 7.66 1.78 11.15
N ILE A 30 7.67 0.76 10.30
CA ILE A 30 7.88 -0.64 10.73
C ILE A 30 9.29 -0.79 11.31
N GLN A 31 10.32 -0.29 10.62
CA GLN A 31 11.70 -0.38 11.09
C GLN A 31 11.89 0.37 12.43
N ALA A 32 11.38 1.58 12.56
CA ALA A 32 11.44 2.36 13.79
C ALA A 32 10.73 1.67 14.96
N THR A 33 9.60 1.02 14.69
CA THR A 33 8.87 0.25 15.69
C THR A 33 9.67 -0.96 16.16
N ILE A 34 10.31 -1.69 15.23
CA ILE A 34 11.18 -2.83 15.55
C ILE A 34 12.37 -2.37 16.41
N ARG A 35 13.05 -1.28 16.01
CA ARG A 35 14.14 -0.64 16.79
C ARG A 35 13.75 -0.38 18.23
N GLN A 36 12.57 0.22 18.40
CA GLN A 36 12.09 0.65 19.71
C GLN A 36 11.78 -0.53 20.63
N ILE A 37 11.28 -1.63 20.08
CA ILE A 37 10.86 -2.80 20.87
C ILE A 37 12.03 -3.76 21.13
N MET A 38 12.93 -3.94 20.16
CA MET A 38 13.93 -5.02 20.17
C MET A 38 15.37 -4.54 20.43
N GLY A 39 15.63 -3.23 20.42
CA GLY A 39 16.99 -2.69 20.47
C GLY A 39 17.67 -2.70 19.09
N PRO A 40 18.99 -2.46 18.98
CA PRO A 40 19.68 -2.24 17.70
C PRO A 40 19.48 -3.40 16.69
N ASP A 41 19.06 -3.03 15.47
CA ASP A 41 18.44 -3.89 14.46
C ASP A 41 19.30 -4.96 13.79
N ASP A 42 20.61 -4.99 14.03
CA ASP A 42 21.53 -5.85 13.26
C ASP A 42 21.48 -7.34 13.65
N SER A 43 20.54 -7.71 14.52
CA SER A 43 20.27 -9.12 14.78
C SER A 43 19.43 -9.72 13.63
N LEU A 44 19.81 -10.92 13.16
CA LEU A 44 19.06 -11.68 12.16
C LEU A 44 17.56 -11.76 12.49
N THR A 45 17.22 -11.83 13.79
CA THR A 45 15.85 -11.81 14.30
C THR A 45 15.06 -10.57 13.87
N GLY A 46 15.65 -9.38 13.92
CA GLY A 46 15.00 -8.12 13.52
C GLY A 46 14.64 -8.12 12.03
N LEU A 47 15.55 -8.62 11.18
CA LEU A 47 15.33 -8.73 9.73
C LEU A 47 14.19 -9.71 9.40
N TYR A 48 14.13 -10.87 10.07
CA TYR A 48 13.04 -11.82 9.87
C TYR A 48 11.69 -11.26 10.30
N ILE A 49 11.62 -10.54 11.44
CA ILE A 49 10.40 -9.88 11.90
C ILE A 49 9.93 -8.83 10.90
N TYR A 50 10.84 -7.96 10.44
CA TYR A 50 10.54 -6.98 9.41
C TYR A 50 9.96 -7.63 8.15
N ALA A 51 10.60 -8.68 7.63
CA ALA A 51 10.17 -9.37 6.42
C ALA A 51 8.76 -9.98 6.57
N ILE A 52 8.46 -10.58 7.72
CA ILE A 52 7.15 -11.16 8.01
C ILE A 52 6.09 -10.05 8.08
N LEU A 53 6.35 -8.97 8.82
CA LEU A 53 5.40 -7.86 8.97
C LEU A 53 5.12 -7.18 7.63
N ALA A 54 6.16 -6.87 6.85
CA ALA A 54 6.02 -6.29 5.53
C ALA A 54 5.20 -7.17 4.59
N THR A 55 5.41 -8.50 4.63
CA THR A 55 4.66 -9.46 3.82
C THR A 55 3.19 -9.51 4.22
N ILE A 56 2.89 -9.54 5.52
CA ILE A 56 1.50 -9.51 6.01
C ILE A 56 0.80 -8.24 5.53
N LEU A 57 1.46 -7.08 5.67
CA LEU A 57 0.92 -5.79 5.24
C LEU A 57 0.65 -5.78 3.72
N ALA A 58 1.59 -6.29 2.92
CA ALA A 58 1.44 -6.42 1.48
C ALA A 58 0.25 -7.31 1.09
N VAL A 59 0.10 -8.48 1.72
CA VAL A 59 -1.02 -9.41 1.47
C VAL A 59 -2.36 -8.78 1.84
N VAL A 60 -2.45 -8.10 2.99
CA VAL A 60 -3.68 -7.41 3.41
C VAL A 60 -4.09 -6.35 2.39
N VAL A 61 -3.14 -5.53 1.92
CA VAL A 61 -3.39 -4.50 0.90
C VAL A 61 -3.82 -5.14 -0.42
N LEU A 62 -3.11 -6.17 -0.90
CA LEU A 62 -3.47 -6.87 -2.15
C LEU A 62 -4.87 -7.48 -2.09
N VAL A 63 -5.21 -8.15 -1.00
CA VAL A 63 -6.54 -8.76 -0.81
C VAL A 63 -7.62 -7.68 -0.74
N ALA A 64 -7.38 -6.59 -0.02
CA ALA A 64 -8.33 -5.47 0.07
C ALA A 64 -8.58 -4.84 -1.31
N LEU A 65 -7.53 -4.59 -2.09
CA LEU A 65 -7.62 -4.07 -3.44
C LEU A 65 -8.33 -5.05 -4.39
N GLY A 66 -8.00 -6.34 -4.31
CA GLY A 66 -8.66 -7.38 -5.10
C GLY A 66 -10.17 -7.46 -4.82
N ARG A 67 -10.57 -7.35 -3.55
CA ARG A 67 -11.99 -7.30 -3.15
C ARG A 67 -12.68 -6.03 -3.62
N ALA A 68 -12.02 -4.87 -3.55
CA ALA A 68 -12.57 -3.61 -4.04
C ALA A 68 -12.79 -3.66 -5.56
N ALA A 69 -11.81 -4.16 -6.32
CA ALA A 69 -11.91 -4.32 -7.76
C ALA A 69 -13.07 -5.27 -8.16
N ALA A 70 -13.24 -6.38 -7.43
CA ALA A 70 -14.33 -7.32 -7.68
C ALA A 70 -15.72 -6.70 -7.45
N ARG A 71 -15.87 -5.79 -6.48
CA ARG A 71 -17.14 -5.08 -6.23
C ARG A 71 -17.48 -4.12 -7.36
N VAL A 72 -16.51 -3.31 -7.79
CA VAL A 72 -16.70 -2.36 -8.90
C VAL A 72 -17.00 -3.09 -10.21
N GLY A 73 -16.34 -4.22 -10.46
CA GLY A 73 -16.62 -5.08 -11.62
C GLY A 73 -17.98 -5.79 -11.54
N GLY A 74 -18.43 -6.17 -10.34
CA GLY A 74 -19.72 -6.83 -10.13
C GLY A 74 -20.93 -5.92 -10.34
N GLU A 75 -20.84 -4.63 -9.95
CA GLU A 75 -21.92 -3.65 -10.18
C GLU A 75 -22.16 -3.35 -11.66
N ALA A 76 -21.13 -3.45 -12.49
CA ALA A 76 -21.24 -3.26 -13.94
C ALA A 76 -21.99 -4.39 -14.67
N VAL A 77 -22.01 -5.62 -14.11
CA VAL A 77 -22.65 -6.80 -14.72
C VAL A 77 -24.14 -6.91 -14.38
N ILE A 78 -24.60 -6.32 -13.27
CA ILE A 78 -26.00 -6.41 -12.82
C ILE A 78 -26.87 -5.30 -13.44
N THR A 79 -26.25 -4.26 -14.02
CA THR A 79 -26.95 -3.07 -14.56
C THR A 79 -27.05 -3.06 -16.10
N SER A 80 -26.62 -4.14 -16.77
CA SER A 80 -26.74 -4.35 -18.24
C SER A 80 -27.66 -5.51 -18.54
#